data_AF-A0A1Y0BZ88-F1
#
_entry.id   AF-A0A1Y0BZ88-F1
#
_cell.length_a   1.000
_cell.length_b   1.000
_cell.length_c   1.000
_cell.angle_alpha   90.00
_cell.angle_beta   90.00
_cell.angle_gamma   90.00
#
_symmetry.space_group_name_H-M   'P 1'
#
loop_
_entity.id
_entity.type
_entity.pdbx_description
1 polymer ?
#
loop_
_entity_poly.entity_id
_entity_poly.type
_entity_poly.pdbx_seq_one_letter_code
_entity_poly.pdbx_strand_id
1 'polypeptide(L)'
;MRDPYDPHADERQATGPTPDQIWSSEQNRRRHADRLAAIANCPLCDTDGYRDTHVCDHTDHRAAARRHINEIRAQMGWPATKTPGTP
;
A
#
# COMPACT_ATOMS: atom_id res chain seq x y z
N MET A 1 19.16 -31.61 -13.72
CA MET A 1 20.24 -32.40 -14.34
C MET A 1 20.57 -31.71 -15.66
N ARG A 2 21.82 -31.29 -15.87
CA ARG A 2 22.26 -30.55 -17.07
C ARG A 2 22.29 -31.52 -18.25
N ASP A 3 21.62 -31.19 -19.35
CA ASP A 3 21.63 -32.02 -20.57
C ASP A 3 23.01 -31.91 -21.25
N PRO A 4 23.79 -32.99 -21.36
CA PRO A 4 25.12 -32.95 -21.97
C PRO A 4 25.11 -32.70 -23.48
N TYR A 5 23.98 -32.88 -24.17
CA TYR A 5 23.87 -32.76 -25.62
C TYR A 5 23.30 -31.43 -26.09
N ASP A 6 22.97 -30.52 -25.17
CA ASP A 6 22.40 -29.24 -25.54
C ASP A 6 23.49 -28.14 -25.55
N PRO A 7 23.97 -27.73 -26.74
CA PRO A 7 25.06 -26.76 -26.87
C PRO A 7 24.69 -25.36 -26.37
N HIS A 8 23.39 -25.08 -26.19
CA HIS A 8 22.89 -23.77 -25.74
C HIS A 8 22.41 -23.81 -24.27
N ALA A 9 22.77 -24.84 -23.48
CA ALA A 9 22.37 -24.99 -22.08
C ALA A 9 22.75 -23.76 -21.24
N ASP A 10 23.97 -23.27 -21.45
CA ASP A 10 24.55 -22.17 -20.68
C ASP A 10 23.94 -20.83 -21.07
N GLU A 11 23.64 -20.64 -22.35
CA GLU A 11 22.98 -19.45 -22.88
C GLU A 11 21.55 -19.34 -22.32
N ARG A 12 20.79 -20.45 -22.30
CA ARG A 12 19.44 -20.44 -21.72
C ARG A 12 19.45 -20.18 -20.22
N GLN A 13 20.42 -20.72 -19.48
CA GLN A 13 20.60 -20.38 -18.06
C GLN A 13 20.98 -18.90 -17.87
N ALA A 14 21.83 -18.34 -18.73
CA ALA A 14 22.24 -16.94 -18.69
C ALA A 14 21.13 -15.95 -19.07
N THR A 15 20.14 -16.38 -19.87
CA THR A 15 18.98 -15.55 -20.26
C THR A 15 17.87 -15.50 -19.21
N GLY A 16 17.94 -16.33 -18.16
CA GLY A 16 16.95 -16.34 -17.09
C GLY A 16 17.04 -15.10 -16.19
N PRO A 17 15.94 -14.72 -15.51
CA PRO A 17 15.99 -13.64 -14.55
C PRO A 17 16.91 -14.01 -13.38
N THR A 18 17.75 -13.06 -12.96
CA THR A 18 18.63 -13.25 -11.81
C THR A 18 17.81 -13.36 -10.52
N PRO A 19 18.35 -13.96 -9.45
CA PRO A 19 17.67 -14.01 -8.15
C PRO A 19 17.19 -12.64 -7.65
N ASP A 20 17.98 -11.58 -7.85
CA ASP A 20 17.61 -10.21 -7.48
C ASP A 20 16.42 -9.69 -8.30
N GLN A 21 16.36 -10.02 -9.59
CA GLN A 21 15.22 -9.68 -10.45
C GLN A 21 13.95 -10.42 -10.04
N ILE A 22 14.07 -11.70 -9.69
CA ILE A 22 12.95 -12.51 -9.17
C ILE A 22 12.42 -11.89 -7.87
N TRP A 23 13.30 -11.58 -6.92
CA TRP A 23 12.94 -10.96 -5.66
C TRP A 23 12.27 -9.60 -5.87
N SER A 24 12.85 -8.74 -6.72
CA SER A 24 12.31 -7.41 -7.02
C SER A 24 10.92 -7.50 -7.68
N SER A 25 10.72 -8.45 -8.59
CA SER A 25 9.41 -8.73 -9.20
C SER A 25 8.37 -9.14 -8.16
N GLU A 26 8.74 -9.98 -7.19
CA GLU A 26 7.85 -10.35 -6.10
C GLU A 26 7.51 -9.17 -5.18
N GLN A 27 8.49 -8.36 -4.81
CA GLN A 27 8.25 -7.14 -4.01
C GLN A 27 7.31 -6.17 -4.74
N ASN A 28 7.49 -5.98 -6.05
CA ASN A 28 6.61 -5.13 -6.84
C ASN A 28 5.17 -5.67 -6.88
N ARG A 29 4.99 -6.99 -7.03
CA ARG A 29 3.65 -7.63 -6.96
C ARG A 29 2.98 -7.40 -5.62
N ARG A 30 3.72 -7.54 -4.50
CA ARG A 30 3.20 -7.27 -3.16
C ARG A 30 2.79 -5.80 -3.00
N ARG A 31 3.66 -4.86 -3.34
CA ARG A 31 3.38 -3.41 -3.29
C ARG A 31 2.16 -3.03 -4.13
N HIS A 32 1.99 -3.65 -5.30
CA HIS A 32 0.82 -3.43 -6.15
C HIS A 32 -0.47 -3.93 -5.49
N ALA A 33 -0.45 -5.14 -4.91
CA ALA A 33 -1.59 -5.68 -4.18
C ALA A 33 -1.97 -4.81 -2.96
N ASP A 34 -0.97 -4.38 -2.17
CA ASP A 34 -1.15 -3.50 -1.02
C ASP A 34 -1.77 -2.16 -1.45
N ARG A 35 -1.31 -1.61 -2.58
CA ARG A 35 -1.85 -0.38 -3.15
C ARG A 35 -3.30 -0.51 -3.58
N LEU A 36 -3.67 -1.61 -4.25
CA LEU A 36 -5.07 -1.86 -4.64
C LEU A 36 -5.98 -1.98 -3.40
N ALA A 37 -5.51 -2.66 -2.36
CA ALA A 37 -6.24 -2.75 -1.09
C ALA A 37 -6.38 -1.37 -0.41
N ALA A 38 -5.34 -0.53 -0.45
CA ALA A 38 -5.39 0.83 0.08
C ALA A 38 -6.42 1.70 -0.68
N ILE A 39 -6.45 1.62 -2.01
CA ILE A 39 -7.43 2.31 -2.86
C ILE A 39 -8.85 1.86 -2.50
N ALA A 40 -9.10 0.55 -2.45
CA ALA A 40 -10.42 -0.01 -2.14
C ALA A 40 -10.94 0.41 -0.75
N ASN A 41 -10.02 0.62 0.21
CA ASN A 41 -10.36 1.06 1.56
C ASN A 41 -10.40 2.60 1.71
N CYS A 42 -10.02 3.37 0.68
CA CYS A 42 -9.97 4.82 0.76
C CYS A 42 -11.35 5.42 0.51
N PRO A 43 -11.97 6.11 1.50
CA PRO A 43 -13.28 6.72 1.31
C PRO A 43 -13.23 8.09 0.59
N LEU A 44 -12.04 8.54 0.18
CA LEU A 44 -11.82 9.88 -0.39
C LEU A 44 -11.56 9.87 -1.90
N CYS A 45 -11.16 8.74 -2.46
CA CYS A 45 -10.87 8.56 -3.88
C CYS A 45 -11.99 7.77 -4.55
N ASP A 46 -12.04 7.84 -5.87
CA ASP A 46 -12.85 6.94 -6.69
C ASP A 46 -12.30 5.50 -6.71
N THR A 47 -12.98 4.62 -7.45
CA THR A 47 -12.62 3.20 -7.58
C THR A 47 -11.29 2.97 -8.28
N ASP A 48 -10.84 3.93 -9.09
CA ASP A 48 -9.57 3.86 -9.81
C ASP A 48 -8.41 4.44 -8.96
N GLY A 49 -8.72 4.94 -7.76
CA GLY A 49 -7.76 5.51 -6.84
C GLY A 49 -7.37 6.93 -7.19
N TYR A 50 -8.27 7.69 -7.81
CA TYR A 50 -8.07 9.10 -8.11
C TYR A 50 -8.98 10.00 -7.27
N ARG A 51 -8.46 11.20 -6.99
CA ARG A 51 -9.22 12.33 -6.48
C ARG A 51 -8.88 13.52 -7.36
N ASP A 52 -9.82 13.90 -8.22
CA ASP A 52 -9.57 14.84 -9.32
C ASP A 52 -8.41 14.34 -10.22
N THR A 53 -7.30 15.08 -10.26
CA THR A 53 -6.09 14.70 -11.00
C THR A 53 -5.01 14.07 -10.12
N HIS A 54 -5.31 13.81 -8.83
CA HIS A 54 -4.35 13.29 -7.87
C HIS A 54 -4.55 11.80 -7.64
N VAL A 55 -3.44 11.08 -7.68
CA VAL A 55 -3.37 9.65 -7.39
C VAL A 55 -3.43 9.42 -5.89
N CYS A 56 -4.13 8.37 -5.45
CA CYS A 56 -4.30 8.03 -4.05
C CYS A 56 -2.96 7.77 -3.35
N ASP A 57 -2.65 8.63 -2.39
CA ASP A 57 -1.53 8.54 -1.43
C ASP A 57 -2.01 8.73 0.03
N HIS A 58 -3.33 8.68 0.24
CA HIS A 58 -3.95 8.93 1.53
C HIS A 58 -3.56 7.86 2.57
N THR A 59 -3.10 8.33 3.73
CA THR A 59 -2.86 7.49 4.91
C THR A 59 -3.96 7.73 5.94
N ASP A 60 -4.61 6.67 6.43
CA ASP A 60 -5.62 6.81 7.48
C ASP A 60 -4.98 7.08 8.85
N HIS A 61 -5.03 8.34 9.28
CA HIS A 61 -4.57 8.78 10.60
C HIS A 61 -5.68 8.83 11.66
N ARG A 62 -6.92 8.38 11.37
CA ARG A 62 -8.04 8.45 12.32
C ARG A 62 -7.72 7.75 13.64
N ALA A 63 -7.06 6.60 13.60
CA ALA A 63 -6.66 5.88 14.80
C ALA A 63 -5.68 6.70 15.66
N ALA A 64 -4.70 7.34 15.05
CA ALA A 64 -3.75 8.21 15.75
C ALA A 64 -4.44 9.46 16.31
N ALA A 65 -5.30 10.10 15.52
CA ALA A 65 -6.07 11.27 15.95
C ALA A 65 -6.97 10.95 17.14
N ARG A 66 -7.66 9.80 17.15
CA ARG A 66 -8.53 9.38 18.26
C ARG A 66 -7.79 9.26 19.60
N ARG A 67 -6.50 8.91 19.60
CA ARG A 67 -5.71 8.78 20.83
C ARG A 67 -5.49 10.13 21.54
N HIS A 68 -5.23 11.18 20.76
CA HIS A 68 -4.79 12.47 21.30
C HIS A 68 -5.83 13.59 21.16
N ILE A 69 -6.98 13.36 20.54
CA ILE A 69 -7.98 14.41 20.30
C ILE A 69 -8.49 15.04 21.60
N ASN A 70 -8.55 14.29 22.70
CA ASN A 70 -8.98 14.81 24.00
C ASN A 70 -7.93 15.74 24.63
N GLU A 71 -6.65 15.38 24.53
CA GLU A 71 -5.53 16.21 25.00
C GLU A 71 -5.47 17.53 24.22
N ILE A 72 -5.58 17.45 22.89
CA ILE A 72 -5.63 18.63 22.02
C ILE A 72 -6.79 19.56 22.40
N ARG A 73 -7.99 19.01 22.62
CA ARG A 73 -9.16 19.80 23.01
C ARG A 73 -8.99 20.48 24.36
N ALA A 74 -8.43 19.77 25.34
CA ALA A 74 -8.15 20.33 26.66
C ALA A 74 -7.19 21.52 26.57
N GLN A 75 -6.14 21.39 25.76
CA GLN A 75 -5.16 22.47 25.55
C GLN A 75 -5.74 23.67 24.79
N MET A 76 -6.64 23.44 23.83
CA MET A 76 -7.29 24.49 23.06
C MET A 76 -8.49 25.15 23.77
N GLY A 77 -8.91 24.61 24.93
CA GLY A 77 -10.11 25.08 25.64
C GLY A 77 -11.41 24.81 24.89
N TRP A 78 -11.43 23.85 23.95
CA TRP A 78 -12.61 23.55 23.15
C TRP A 78 -13.63 22.73 23.95
N PRO A 79 -14.93 23.01 23.81
CA PRO A 79 -15.95 22.20 24.46
C PRO A 79 -15.88 20.76 23.93
N ALA A 80 -15.99 19.78 24.83
CA ALA A 80 -16.07 18.39 24.42
C ALA A 80 -17.31 18.19 23.54
N THR A 81 -17.13 17.80 22.27
CA THR A 81 -18.26 17.44 21.42
C THR A 81 -18.96 16.23 22.04
N LYS A 82 -20.27 16.32 22.30
CA LYS A 82 -21.09 15.16 22.67
C LYS A 82 -20.81 14.02 21.67
N THR A 83 -20.59 12.82 22.19
CA THR A 83 -20.46 11.60 21.39
C THR A 83 -21.61 11.54 20.39
N PRO A 84 -21.36 11.41 19.08
CA PRO A 84 -22.45 11.18 18.14
C PRO A 84 -23.09 9.85 18.53
N GLY A 85 -24.39 9.88 18.83
CA GLY A 85 -25.17 8.68 19.09
C GLY A 85 -25.10 7.76 17.88
N THR A 86 -24.87 6.48 18.14
CA THR A 86 -24.97 5.41 17.15
C THR A 86 -26.37 5.43 16.51
N PRO A 87 -26.50 5.37 15.16
CA PRO A 87 -27.79 5.18 14.52
C PRO A 87 -28.43 3.83 14.87
#